data_AF-A0A1I7XU86-F1
#
_entry.id   AF-A0A1I7XU86-F1
#
_cell.length_a   1.000
_cell.length_b   1.000
_cell.length_c   1.000
_cell.angle_alpha   90.00
_cell.angle_beta   90.00
_cell.angle_gamma   90.00
#
_symmetry.space_group_name_H-M   'P 1'
#
loop_
_entity.id
_entity.type
_entity.pdbx_description
1 polymer ?
#
loop_
_entity_poly.entity_id
_entity_poly.type
_entity_poly.pdbx_seq_one_letter_code
_entity_poly.pdbx_strand_id
1 'polypeptide(L)'
;MPISVRSLRVFVEAVEVELDEDDGLLWTSLQTAFPGCSGMYYRDREIDCRSSVKFDGKKFRPPGGAWNDRQYYVTLSQRCHTTSQPFGSYENASKQFERSVNAVQKMLGGAIFDLPSRPQRDKASSPDSGVEKTLTTITSDPAASMQEREHFLKSAGRRLSPIEQQFIDLAKISTGKDTIIEQNREEIKKLGDQIQEQQRVLKTTQDRCSDFESQVTVQEEELNMLRKMSSDQTYMGGKVNELTNRILNKENELARVREILEEQVRKTTEELREAREKNSTLSLQLQSQSQKIVELREQVQLALVSKQLLSKELDQLRPLADVVDLSSSEKVPTYIEAINKSKKLEEEKNKADHTAEELRSRYDDLNTMNEKVTRDNTLLYDRNFELEKRINQVDSELRQLNQEWKEQMIRKEKELETIRYEADIECDSMKKQISDLQRVLEAVSRDASENSRRAEELQKSRDGLQRAIDTAEMKSQEPLYKEIRTLSSDLQEAERRISELTGLVAFLTSDVQDSQRDISHML
;
A
#
# COMPACT_ATOMS: atom_id res chain seq x y z
N MET A 1 24.60 -24.12 -40.12
CA MET A 1 23.90 -23.26 -39.15
C MET A 1 23.93 -23.93 -37.79
N PRO A 2 24.70 -23.45 -36.80
CA PRO A 2 24.70 -24.04 -35.48
C PRO A 2 23.60 -23.44 -34.60
N ILE A 3 23.12 -24.28 -33.69
CA ILE A 3 21.86 -24.19 -32.95
C ILE A 3 21.94 -23.09 -31.87
N SER A 4 21.01 -22.13 -31.93
CA SER A 4 20.79 -21.11 -30.91
C SER A 4 20.23 -21.75 -29.63
N VAL A 5 20.98 -21.65 -28.52
CA VAL A 5 20.46 -22.03 -27.20
C VAL A 5 19.49 -20.94 -26.74
N ARG A 6 18.19 -21.25 -26.70
CA ARG A 6 17.10 -20.30 -26.37
C ARG A 6 16.74 -20.22 -24.88
N SER A 7 17.37 -21.02 -24.01
CA SER A 7 17.10 -20.97 -22.57
C SER A 7 18.23 -21.57 -21.75
N LEU A 8 18.60 -20.90 -20.65
CA LEU A 8 19.52 -21.38 -19.63
C LEU A 8 18.71 -21.75 -18.38
N ARG A 9 18.93 -22.95 -17.85
CA ARG A 9 18.39 -23.34 -16.54
C ARG A 9 19.43 -22.98 -15.48
N VAL A 10 19.11 -21.99 -14.66
CA VAL A 10 19.94 -21.58 -13.53
C VAL A 10 19.40 -22.24 -12.27
N PHE A 11 20.27 -22.91 -11.53
CA PHE A 11 19.94 -23.52 -10.24
C PHE A 11 20.47 -22.64 -9.12
N VAL A 12 19.73 -22.57 -8.02
CA VAL A 12 20.15 -21.92 -6.78
C VAL A 12 20.49 -23.01 -5.77
N GLU A 13 21.44 -22.75 -4.88
CA GLU A 13 21.76 -23.67 -3.78
C GLU A 13 20.51 -23.95 -2.93
N ALA A 14 20.41 -25.19 -2.45
CA ALA A 14 19.30 -25.59 -1.59
C ALA A 14 19.38 -24.83 -0.26
N VAL A 15 18.24 -24.29 0.19
CA VAL A 15 18.14 -23.60 1.47
C VAL A 15 17.47 -24.52 2.47
N GLU A 16 18.10 -24.69 3.63
CA GLU A 16 17.50 -25.40 4.77
C GLU A 16 16.54 -24.44 5.50
N VAL A 17 15.29 -24.87 5.67
CA VAL A 17 14.26 -24.07 6.34
C VAL A 17 13.74 -24.85 7.53
N GLU A 18 13.75 -24.22 8.70
CA GLU A 18 13.29 -24.85 9.95
C GLU A 18 11.79 -25.13 9.92
N LEU A 19 11.42 -26.29 10.47
CA LEU A 19 10.03 -26.72 10.64
C LEU A 19 9.50 -26.28 12.01
N ASP A 20 8.20 -26.01 12.06
CA ASP A 20 7.44 -25.73 13.28
C ASP A 20 7.25 -27.00 14.12
N GLU A 21 6.80 -26.87 15.38
CA GLU A 21 6.69 -27.98 16.35
C GLU A 21 5.85 -29.19 15.87
N ASP A 22 4.92 -28.97 14.91
CA ASP A 22 4.08 -30.01 14.31
C ASP A 22 4.61 -30.55 12.95
N ASP A 23 5.92 -30.47 12.71
CA ASP A 23 6.55 -30.78 11.41
C ASP A 23 5.92 -30.00 10.25
N GLY A 24 5.44 -28.78 10.52
CA GLY A 24 4.81 -27.92 9.52
C GLY A 24 5.77 -26.85 9.04
N LEU A 25 5.80 -26.58 7.74
CA LEU A 25 6.60 -25.47 7.22
C LEU A 25 5.77 -24.17 7.24
N LEU A 26 6.13 -23.23 8.10
CA LEU A 26 5.45 -21.94 8.19
C LEU A 26 5.61 -21.12 6.90
N TRP A 27 4.51 -20.51 6.45
CA TRP A 27 4.51 -19.63 5.27
C TRP A 27 5.53 -18.49 5.41
N THR A 28 5.58 -17.88 6.59
CA THR A 28 6.50 -16.77 6.90
C THR A 28 7.96 -17.19 6.78
N SER A 29 8.33 -18.36 7.29
CA SER A 29 9.70 -18.90 7.17
C SER A 29 10.09 -19.13 5.72
N LEU A 30 9.16 -19.65 4.91
CA LEU A 30 9.38 -19.84 3.47
C LEU A 30 9.53 -18.50 2.72
N GLN A 31 8.76 -17.48 3.08
CA GLN A 31 8.87 -16.14 2.48
C GLN A 31 10.16 -15.42 2.85
N THR A 32 10.66 -15.63 4.06
CA THR A 32 11.96 -15.10 4.49
C THR A 32 13.11 -15.74 3.72
N ALA A 33 13.07 -17.06 3.54
CA ALA A 33 14.09 -17.80 2.78
C ALA A 33 14.03 -17.51 1.27
N PHE A 34 12.82 -17.35 0.72
CA PHE A 34 12.57 -17.10 -0.69
C PHE A 34 11.64 -15.90 -0.89
N PRO A 35 12.19 -14.67 -0.91
CA PRO A 35 11.40 -13.47 -1.17
C PRO A 35 10.64 -13.57 -2.49
N GLY A 36 9.33 -13.27 -2.46
CA GLY A 36 8.47 -13.37 -3.65
C GLY A 36 7.97 -14.79 -3.96
N CYS A 37 8.14 -15.75 -3.04
CA CYS A 37 7.50 -17.04 -3.18
C CYS A 37 5.97 -16.93 -3.11
N SER A 38 5.29 -17.72 -3.94
CA SER A 38 3.82 -17.74 -4.08
C SER A 38 3.21 -19.11 -3.80
N GLY A 39 4.04 -20.12 -3.55
CA GLY A 39 3.59 -21.48 -3.27
C GLY A 39 4.69 -22.50 -3.49
N MET A 40 4.46 -23.70 -2.97
CA MET A 40 5.40 -24.82 -3.01
C MET A 40 4.78 -26.00 -3.76
N TYR A 41 5.59 -26.73 -4.51
CA TYR A 41 5.17 -27.91 -5.27
C TYR A 41 6.28 -28.97 -5.24
N TYR A 42 5.92 -30.21 -5.52
CA TYR A 42 6.86 -31.30 -5.77
C TYR A 42 6.54 -31.92 -7.13
N ARG A 43 7.49 -32.71 -7.65
CA ARG A 43 7.26 -33.56 -8.82
C ARG A 43 7.30 -35.01 -8.37
N ASP A 44 6.34 -35.79 -8.82
CA ASP A 44 6.35 -37.22 -8.54
C ASP A 44 7.47 -37.90 -9.36
N ARG A 45 8.10 -38.94 -8.81
CA ARG A 45 9.23 -39.61 -9.47
C ARG A 45 8.76 -40.47 -10.64
N GLU A 46 7.52 -40.94 -10.60
CA GLU A 46 6.95 -41.84 -11.60
C GLU A 46 6.20 -41.11 -12.73
N ILE A 47 5.72 -39.90 -12.44
CA ILE A 47 4.92 -39.09 -13.35
C ILE A 47 5.50 -37.68 -13.24
N ASP A 48 6.11 -37.14 -14.31
CA ASP A 48 6.64 -35.77 -14.37
C ASP A 48 5.51 -34.72 -14.35
N CYS A 49 4.63 -34.83 -13.35
CA CYS A 49 3.49 -34.00 -13.09
C CYS A 49 3.77 -33.14 -11.85
N ARG A 50 3.47 -31.86 -11.98
CA ARG A 50 3.65 -30.86 -10.93
C ARG A 50 2.48 -30.94 -9.96
N SER A 51 2.76 -31.31 -8.71
CA SER A 51 1.75 -31.39 -7.64
C SER A 51 1.99 -30.32 -6.58
N SER A 52 0.96 -29.55 -6.24
CA SER A 52 1.06 -28.53 -5.20
C SER A 52 1.13 -29.17 -3.80
N VAL A 53 1.94 -28.57 -2.92
CA VAL A 53 1.96 -28.96 -1.50
C VAL A 53 0.73 -28.37 -0.81
N LYS A 54 0.08 -29.16 0.04
CA LYS A 54 -1.12 -28.70 0.77
C LYS A 54 -0.75 -27.57 1.71
N PHE A 55 -1.55 -26.51 1.65
CA PHE A 55 -1.44 -25.31 2.47
C PHE A 55 -2.74 -25.13 3.26
N ASP A 56 -2.64 -24.95 4.58
CA ASP A 56 -3.80 -24.80 5.46
C ASP A 56 -4.18 -23.33 5.73
N GLY A 57 -3.52 -22.38 5.06
CA GLY A 57 -3.68 -20.94 5.30
C GLY A 57 -2.57 -20.32 6.15
N LYS A 58 -1.80 -21.13 6.89
CA LYS A 58 -0.67 -20.66 7.72
C LYS A 58 0.61 -21.43 7.45
N LYS A 59 0.53 -22.74 7.23
CA LYS A 59 1.66 -23.63 7.03
C LYS A 59 1.42 -24.66 5.92
N PHE A 60 2.52 -25.14 5.35
CA PHE A 60 2.50 -26.29 4.47
C PHE A 60 2.63 -27.58 5.26
N ARG A 61 1.98 -28.63 4.76
CA ARG A 61 2.04 -29.97 5.35
C ARG A 61 2.70 -30.95 4.38
N PRO A 62 3.51 -31.89 4.89
CA PRO A 62 4.18 -32.88 4.05
C PRO A 62 3.14 -33.79 3.38
N PRO A 63 3.22 -34.01 2.05
CA PRO A 63 2.45 -35.05 1.38
C PRO A 63 2.83 -36.42 1.95
N GLY A 64 1.87 -37.16 2.52
CA GLY A 64 2.16 -38.49 3.10
C GLY A 64 2.81 -38.48 4.48
N GLY A 65 2.92 -37.32 5.14
CA GLY A 65 3.30 -37.23 6.56
C GLY A 65 4.80 -37.07 6.85
N ALA A 66 5.67 -37.03 5.83
CA ALA A 66 7.11 -36.77 6.01
C ALA A 66 7.68 -35.86 4.91
N TRP A 67 8.66 -35.03 5.24
CA TRP A 67 9.33 -34.12 4.29
C TRP A 67 10.50 -34.75 3.54
N ASN A 68 11.03 -35.88 4.01
CA ASN A 68 12.31 -36.42 3.49
C ASN A 68 12.13 -37.34 2.28
N ASP A 69 10.92 -37.49 1.76
CA ASP A 69 10.60 -38.43 0.69
C ASP A 69 10.80 -37.84 -0.72
N ARG A 70 10.77 -36.50 -0.85
CA ARG A 70 10.67 -35.79 -2.13
C ARG A 70 11.56 -34.56 -2.18
N GLN A 71 11.82 -34.09 -3.40
CA GLN A 71 12.36 -32.76 -3.64
C GLN A 71 11.21 -31.76 -3.78
N TYR A 72 11.33 -30.64 -3.07
CA TYR A 72 10.34 -29.58 -3.05
C TYR A 72 10.88 -28.37 -3.79
N TYR A 73 10.00 -27.74 -4.56
CA TYR A 73 10.31 -26.58 -5.39
C TYR A 73 9.40 -25.43 -5.01
N VAL A 74 9.98 -24.24 -4.96
CA VAL A 74 9.27 -23.01 -4.64
C VAL A 74 8.92 -22.29 -5.95
N THR A 75 7.70 -21.79 -6.03
CA THR A 75 7.26 -20.94 -7.14
C THR A 75 7.56 -19.51 -6.77
N LEU A 76 8.45 -18.86 -7.50
CA LEU A 76 8.70 -17.43 -7.36
C LEU A 76 7.77 -16.69 -8.32
N SER A 77 6.92 -15.81 -7.80
CA SER A 77 6.03 -14.98 -8.61
C SER A 77 6.39 -13.53 -8.37
N GLN A 78 6.79 -12.82 -9.44
CA GLN A 78 7.00 -11.37 -9.40
C GLN A 78 5.73 -10.58 -9.03
N ARG A 79 4.55 -11.24 -8.99
CA ARG A 79 3.28 -10.63 -8.64
C ARG A 79 2.96 -10.66 -7.14
N CYS A 80 3.74 -11.34 -6.31
CA CYS A 80 3.46 -11.39 -4.87
C CYS A 80 3.85 -10.10 -4.11
N HIS A 81 4.48 -9.13 -4.78
CA HIS A 81 4.68 -7.77 -4.27
C HIS A 81 3.54 -6.80 -4.61
N THR A 82 2.50 -7.23 -5.34
CA THR A 82 1.31 -6.40 -5.59
C THR A 82 0.14 -6.69 -4.65
N THR A 83 0.31 -7.56 -3.65
CA THR A 83 -0.74 -7.88 -2.66
C THR A 83 -0.32 -7.63 -1.20
N SER A 84 0.79 -6.92 -0.97
CA SER A 84 1.14 -6.41 0.37
C SER A 84 0.91 -4.90 0.49
N GLN A 85 -0.21 -4.41 -0.06
CA GLN A 85 -0.87 -3.25 0.54
C GLN A 85 -2.02 -3.78 1.42
N PRO A 86 -2.02 -3.49 2.73
CA PRO A 86 -3.11 -3.85 3.64
C PRO A 86 -4.44 -3.14 3.28
N PHE A 87 -4.44 -2.27 2.28
CA PHE A 87 -5.60 -1.53 1.80
C PHE A 87 -6.54 -2.34 0.90
N GLY A 88 -6.07 -3.38 0.21
CA GLY A 88 -6.93 -4.20 -0.67
C GLY A 88 -7.92 -5.10 0.07
N SER A 89 -7.62 -5.46 1.31
CA SER A 89 -8.54 -6.21 2.19
C SER A 89 -9.65 -5.33 2.72
N TYR A 90 -9.37 -4.06 3.02
CA TYR A 90 -10.38 -3.10 3.46
C TYR A 90 -11.33 -2.71 2.33
N GLU A 91 -10.82 -2.51 1.11
CA GLU A 91 -11.69 -2.15 0.00
C GLU A 91 -12.65 -3.29 -0.39
N ASN A 92 -12.16 -4.54 -0.38
CA ASN A 92 -13.01 -5.70 -0.63
C ASN A 92 -13.94 -6.02 0.56
N ALA A 93 -13.49 -5.81 1.80
CA ALA A 93 -14.34 -5.94 2.98
C ALA A 93 -15.41 -4.85 3.05
N SER A 94 -15.09 -3.60 2.69
CA SER A 94 -16.06 -2.50 2.56
C SER A 94 -17.05 -2.77 1.44
N LYS A 95 -16.62 -3.28 0.28
CA LYS A 95 -17.53 -3.68 -0.80
C LYS A 95 -18.43 -4.86 -0.40
N GLN A 96 -17.94 -5.83 0.37
CA GLN A 96 -18.77 -6.91 0.89
C GLN A 96 -19.71 -6.43 2.00
N PHE A 97 -19.24 -5.54 2.87
CA PHE A 97 -20.04 -4.90 3.91
C PHE A 97 -21.15 -4.05 3.29
N GLU A 98 -20.87 -3.18 2.34
CA GLU A 98 -21.86 -2.39 1.59
C GLU A 98 -22.84 -3.28 0.83
N ARG A 99 -22.40 -4.39 0.23
CA ARG A 99 -23.31 -5.36 -0.41
C ARG A 99 -24.20 -6.04 0.62
N SER A 100 -23.68 -6.38 1.79
CA SER A 100 -24.46 -6.98 2.87
C SER A 100 -25.43 -5.97 3.52
N VAL A 101 -25.02 -4.71 3.72
CA VAL A 101 -25.88 -3.62 4.21
C VAL A 101 -26.96 -3.30 3.19
N ASN A 102 -26.64 -3.21 1.89
CA ASN A 102 -27.65 -3.01 0.85
C ASN A 102 -28.60 -4.20 0.71
N ALA A 103 -28.11 -5.43 0.88
CA ALA A 103 -28.95 -6.63 0.88
C ALA A 103 -29.88 -6.64 2.10
N VAL A 104 -29.37 -6.27 3.29
CA VAL A 104 -30.13 -6.12 4.53
C VAL A 104 -31.16 -4.98 4.38
N GLN A 105 -30.79 -3.83 3.83
CA GLN A 105 -31.68 -2.69 3.58
C GLN A 105 -32.78 -3.02 2.54
N LYS A 106 -32.48 -3.87 1.55
CA LYS A 106 -33.48 -4.42 0.62
C LYS A 106 -34.37 -5.49 1.26
N MET A 107 -33.85 -6.30 2.19
CA MET A 107 -34.62 -7.31 2.92
C MET A 107 -35.51 -6.70 4.03
N LEU A 108 -35.06 -5.62 4.66
CA LEU A 108 -35.81 -4.82 5.64
C LEU A 108 -36.76 -3.81 4.97
N GLY A 109 -36.84 -3.82 3.63
CA GLY A 109 -37.89 -3.21 2.84
C GLY A 109 -38.24 -1.78 3.23
N GLY A 110 -37.34 -0.81 2.99
CA GLY A 110 -37.65 0.62 2.79
C GLY A 110 -38.50 1.39 3.82
N ALA A 111 -39.00 0.78 4.89
CA ALA A 111 -40.08 1.33 5.72
C ALA A 111 -39.76 1.34 7.22
N ILE A 112 -38.52 1.04 7.62
CA ILE A 112 -38.13 0.95 9.03
C ILE A 112 -37.44 2.23 9.54
N PHE A 113 -37.11 3.18 8.65
CA PHE A 113 -36.61 4.51 9.01
C PHE A 113 -37.60 5.66 8.77
N ASP A 114 -38.87 5.36 8.49
CA ASP A 114 -39.94 6.34 8.68
C ASP A 114 -40.36 6.34 10.15
N LEU A 115 -39.71 7.21 10.93
CA LEU A 115 -40.22 7.54 12.26
C LEU A 115 -41.63 8.14 12.11
N PRO A 116 -42.60 7.73 12.94
CA PRO A 116 -43.97 8.23 12.87
C PRO A 116 -43.98 9.71 13.24
N SER A 117 -44.24 10.58 12.26
CA SER A 117 -44.64 11.95 12.53
C SER A 117 -45.97 11.92 13.28
N ARG A 118 -45.89 12.12 14.59
CA ARG A 118 -47.04 12.19 15.51
C ARG A 118 -47.97 13.36 15.09
N PRO A 119 -49.30 13.23 15.26
CA PRO A 119 -50.25 14.22 14.77
C PRO A 119 -50.08 15.54 15.52
N GLN A 120 -50.05 16.62 14.75
CA GLN A 120 -50.14 17.97 15.23
C GLN A 120 -51.53 18.15 15.86
N ARG A 121 -51.58 18.18 17.20
CA ARG A 121 -52.75 18.63 17.96
C ARG A 121 -53.02 20.08 17.60
N ASP A 122 -54.22 20.31 17.13
CA ASP A 122 -54.89 21.60 17.13
C ASP A 122 -54.76 22.26 18.51
N LYS A 123 -54.35 23.53 18.49
CA LYS A 123 -54.72 24.49 19.52
C LYS A 123 -55.53 25.59 18.85
N ALA A 124 -56.85 25.42 18.92
CA ALA A 124 -57.72 26.54 19.17
C ALA A 124 -57.71 26.81 20.68
N SER A 125 -57.49 28.08 21.07
CA SER A 125 -58.25 28.73 22.14
C SER A 125 -57.71 30.14 22.40
N SER A 126 -58.50 31.16 22.08
CA SER A 126 -58.95 32.17 23.06
C SER A 126 -59.97 33.11 22.41
N PRO A 127 -60.91 33.72 23.15
CA PRO A 127 -61.84 33.09 24.09
C PRO A 127 -63.30 33.55 23.79
N ASP A 128 -64.22 33.03 24.60
CA ASP A 128 -65.47 33.67 24.99
C ASP A 128 -66.73 33.46 24.12
N SER A 129 -67.47 32.40 24.45
CA SER A 129 -68.92 32.44 24.42
C SER A 129 -69.50 31.56 25.54
N GLY A 130 -70.01 32.21 26.59
CA GLY A 130 -71.22 31.79 27.29
C GLY A 130 -72.19 32.96 27.12
N VAL A 131 -73.36 32.80 26.52
CA VAL A 131 -74.54 32.22 27.16
C VAL A 131 -75.43 31.56 26.11
N GLU A 132 -75.81 30.31 26.38
CA GLU A 132 -76.91 29.60 25.72
C GLU A 132 -78.23 30.37 25.81
N LYS A 133 -78.92 30.51 24.69
CA LYS A 133 -80.39 30.44 24.66
C LYS A 133 -80.84 29.70 23.41
N THR A 134 -81.30 28.48 23.65
CA THR A 134 -82.32 27.71 22.94
C THR A 134 -83.14 28.53 21.94
N LEU A 135 -83.04 28.20 20.63
CA LEU A 135 -84.11 28.42 19.66
C LEU A 135 -83.78 27.71 18.34
N THR A 136 -84.35 26.51 18.19
CA THR A 136 -84.59 25.88 16.88
C THR A 136 -85.32 26.86 15.97
N THR A 137 -84.63 27.45 15.00
CA THR A 137 -85.23 28.30 13.97
C THR A 137 -84.64 27.93 12.61
N ILE A 138 -85.46 27.20 11.85
CA ILE A 138 -85.64 27.24 10.39
C ILE A 138 -84.57 28.03 9.63
N THR A 139 -83.72 27.31 8.88
CA THR A 139 -82.85 27.85 7.84
C THR A 139 -83.70 28.46 6.72
N SER A 140 -83.94 29.76 6.78
CA SER A 140 -84.36 30.58 5.64
C SER A 140 -83.27 31.63 5.38
N ASP A 141 -82.77 31.68 4.16
CA ASP A 141 -81.84 32.70 3.67
C ASP A 141 -82.36 34.11 4.06
N PRO A 142 -81.63 34.87 4.90
CA PRO A 142 -82.07 36.17 5.40
C PRO A 142 -82.33 37.17 4.27
N ALA A 143 -81.60 37.06 3.15
CA ALA A 143 -81.82 37.90 1.97
C ALA A 143 -83.16 37.57 1.30
N ALA A 144 -83.48 36.28 1.16
CA ALA A 144 -84.73 35.82 0.58
C ALA A 144 -85.93 36.19 1.47
N SER A 145 -85.85 35.97 2.79
CA SER A 145 -86.88 36.32 3.77
C SER A 145 -87.20 37.82 3.82
N MET A 146 -86.17 38.68 3.69
CA MET A 146 -86.38 40.13 3.62
C MET A 146 -86.98 40.58 2.28
N GLN A 147 -86.56 39.97 1.17
CA GLN A 147 -87.10 40.24 -0.15
C GLN A 147 -88.58 39.78 -0.26
N GLU A 148 -88.93 38.67 0.38
CA GLU A 148 -90.29 38.17 0.54
C GLU A 148 -91.16 39.12 1.39
N ARG A 149 -90.61 39.65 2.50
CA ARG A 149 -91.30 40.63 3.36
C ARG A 149 -91.48 41.99 2.68
N GLU A 150 -90.52 42.44 1.89
CA GLU A 150 -90.63 43.65 1.06
C GLU A 150 -91.68 43.48 -0.05
N HIS A 151 -91.73 42.30 -0.68
CA HIS A 151 -92.74 41.95 -1.69
C HIS A 151 -94.15 41.86 -1.05
N PHE A 152 -94.26 41.26 0.14
CA PHE A 152 -95.51 41.16 0.89
C PHE A 152 -96.04 42.54 1.31
N LEU A 153 -95.18 43.44 1.80
CA LEU A 153 -95.54 44.80 2.19
C LEU A 153 -95.92 45.69 0.99
N LYS A 154 -95.27 45.51 -0.17
CA LYS A 154 -95.64 46.18 -1.43
C LYS A 154 -96.99 45.67 -1.98
N SER A 155 -97.26 44.37 -1.87
CA SER A 155 -98.54 43.76 -2.29
C SER A 155 -99.74 44.14 -1.42
N ALA A 156 -99.51 44.62 -0.19
CA ALA A 156 -100.55 45.11 0.73
C ALA A 156 -100.96 46.59 0.53
N GLY A 157 -100.47 47.26 -0.53
CA GLY A 157 -100.87 48.63 -0.90
C GLY A 157 -100.44 49.74 0.07
N ARG A 158 -99.59 49.43 1.06
CA ARG A 158 -99.11 50.37 2.07
C ARG A 158 -97.80 51.02 1.61
N ARG A 159 -97.76 52.35 1.51
CA ARG A 159 -96.51 53.09 1.27
C ARG A 159 -95.68 53.09 2.55
N LEU A 160 -94.45 52.60 2.47
CA LEU A 160 -93.49 52.59 3.58
C LEU A 160 -93.19 54.04 4.00
N SER A 161 -93.13 54.27 5.31
CA SER A 161 -92.65 55.54 5.88
C SER A 161 -91.17 55.75 5.54
N PRO A 162 -90.68 57.00 5.40
CA PRO A 162 -89.26 57.27 5.15
C PRO A 162 -88.31 56.55 6.11
N ILE A 163 -88.73 56.35 7.37
CA ILE A 163 -87.96 55.61 8.37
C ILE A 163 -87.95 54.10 8.11
N GLU A 164 -89.06 53.52 7.65
CA GLU A 164 -89.16 52.10 7.32
C GLU A 164 -88.32 51.78 6.07
N GLN A 165 -88.28 52.69 5.10
CA GLN A 165 -87.40 52.58 3.93
C GLN A 165 -85.92 52.62 4.35
N GLN A 166 -85.53 53.53 5.25
CA GLN A 166 -84.16 53.59 5.77
C GLN A 166 -83.76 52.29 6.49
N PHE A 167 -84.66 51.66 7.27
CA PHE A 167 -84.38 50.37 7.89
C PHE A 167 -84.19 49.24 6.86
N ILE A 168 -85.00 49.21 5.80
CA ILE A 168 -84.85 48.24 4.71
C ILE A 168 -83.53 48.45 3.97
N ASP A 169 -83.17 49.69 3.65
CA ASP A 169 -81.93 50.02 2.97
C ASP A 169 -80.71 49.70 3.85
N LEU A 170 -80.78 49.98 5.16
CA LEU A 170 -79.73 49.64 6.12
C LEU A 170 -79.57 48.12 6.26
N ALA A 171 -80.67 47.36 6.26
CA ALA A 171 -80.63 45.90 6.29
C ALA A 171 -80.01 45.32 5.01
N LYS A 172 -80.36 45.84 3.82
CA LYS A 172 -79.73 45.47 2.55
C LYS A 172 -78.23 45.75 2.54
N ILE A 173 -77.83 46.94 3.02
CA ILE A 173 -76.42 47.31 3.16
C ILE A 173 -75.72 46.40 4.17
N SER A 174 -76.37 46.03 5.28
CA SER A 174 -75.80 45.11 6.27
C SER A 174 -75.55 43.73 5.67
N THR A 175 -76.55 43.14 5.01
CA THR A 175 -76.41 41.82 4.37
C THR A 175 -75.38 41.85 3.23
N GLY A 176 -75.33 42.93 2.44
CA GLY A 176 -74.30 43.12 1.42
C GLY A 176 -72.90 43.22 2.02
N LYS A 177 -72.73 43.94 3.14
CA LYS A 177 -71.46 44.00 3.89
C LYS A 177 -71.06 42.62 4.41
N ASP A 178 -71.99 41.88 5.01
CA ASP A 178 -71.72 40.54 5.54
C ASP A 178 -71.29 39.59 4.41
N THR A 179 -71.88 39.71 3.22
CA THR A 179 -71.51 38.92 2.03
C THR A 179 -70.09 39.26 1.55
N ILE A 180 -69.72 40.54 1.49
CA ILE A 180 -68.36 40.99 1.14
C ILE A 180 -67.34 40.56 2.20
N ILE A 181 -67.70 40.61 3.48
CA ILE A 181 -66.84 40.15 4.58
C ILE A 181 -66.59 38.65 4.44
N GLU A 182 -67.61 37.85 4.12
CA GLU A 182 -67.43 36.41 3.94
C GLU A 182 -66.59 36.09 2.70
N GLN A 183 -66.82 36.78 1.57
CA GLN A 183 -65.95 36.68 0.39
C GLN A 183 -64.49 37.03 0.72
N ASN A 184 -64.24 38.12 1.45
CA ASN A 184 -62.90 38.51 1.87
C ASN A 184 -62.28 37.47 2.83
N ARG A 185 -63.07 36.85 3.71
CA ARG A 185 -62.60 35.76 4.59
C ARG A 185 -62.20 34.53 3.79
N GLU A 186 -62.99 34.15 2.80
CA GLU A 186 -62.66 33.04 1.89
C GLU A 186 -61.39 33.34 1.07
N GLU A 187 -61.23 34.56 0.55
CA GLU A 187 -60.03 34.99 -0.17
C GLU A 187 -58.79 34.99 0.73
N ILE A 188 -58.89 35.52 1.95
CA ILE A 188 -57.81 35.50 2.95
C ILE A 188 -57.42 34.06 3.27
N LYS A 189 -58.40 33.17 3.44
CA LYS A 189 -58.15 31.74 3.68
C LYS A 189 -57.41 31.11 2.49
N LYS A 190 -57.88 31.35 1.25
CA LYS A 190 -57.25 30.85 0.03
C LYS A 190 -55.82 31.35 -0.14
N LEU A 191 -55.57 32.63 0.13
CA LEU A 191 -54.23 33.22 0.10
C LEU A 191 -53.33 32.65 1.22
N GLY A 192 -53.88 32.41 2.41
CA GLY A 192 -53.19 31.75 3.51
C GLY A 192 -52.73 30.33 3.14
N ASP A 193 -53.63 29.53 2.56
CA ASP A 193 -53.33 28.18 2.10
C ASP A 193 -52.24 28.19 1.00
N GLN A 194 -52.30 29.16 0.07
CA GLN A 194 -51.28 29.33 -0.97
C GLN A 194 -49.91 29.73 -0.41
N ILE A 195 -49.86 30.62 0.58
CA ILE A 195 -48.61 31.00 1.25
C ILE A 195 -48.01 29.79 1.98
N GLN A 196 -48.83 29.00 2.67
CA GLN A 196 -48.37 27.81 3.37
C GLN A 196 -47.83 26.74 2.41
N GLU A 197 -48.49 26.55 1.25
CA GLU A 197 -48.02 25.70 0.16
C GLU A 197 -46.65 26.18 -0.35
N GLN A 198 -46.52 27.46 -0.68
CA GLN A 198 -45.26 28.03 -1.18
C GLN A 198 -44.13 27.95 -0.15
N GLN A 199 -44.41 28.15 1.14
CA GLN A 199 -43.43 27.97 2.21
C GLN A 199 -42.94 26.52 2.29
N ARG A 200 -43.84 25.54 2.12
CA ARG A 200 -43.44 24.13 2.10
C ARG A 200 -42.54 23.83 0.90
N VAL A 201 -42.92 24.30 -0.29
CA VAL A 201 -42.12 24.11 -1.50
C VAL A 201 -40.75 24.76 -1.34
N LEU A 202 -40.68 26.01 -0.87
CA LEU A 202 -39.42 26.70 -0.61
C LEU A 202 -38.51 25.92 0.35
N LYS A 203 -39.06 25.40 1.44
CA LYS A 203 -38.31 24.58 2.39
C LYS A 203 -37.75 23.33 1.72
N THR A 204 -38.58 22.59 0.97
CA THR A 204 -38.10 21.39 0.26
C THR A 204 -37.03 21.70 -0.79
N THR A 205 -37.12 22.85 -1.47
CA THR A 205 -36.09 23.27 -2.42
C THR A 205 -34.80 23.69 -1.73
N GLN A 206 -34.91 24.34 -0.57
CA GLN A 206 -33.75 24.73 0.24
C GLN A 206 -32.99 23.51 0.76
N ASP A 207 -33.72 22.52 1.29
CA ASP A 207 -33.12 21.27 1.75
C ASP A 207 -32.38 20.56 0.60
N ARG A 208 -33.00 20.49 -0.59
CA ARG A 208 -32.35 19.93 -1.80
C ARG A 208 -31.11 20.70 -2.24
N CYS A 209 -31.12 22.03 -2.14
CA CYS A 209 -29.93 22.83 -2.45
C CYS A 209 -28.80 22.52 -1.48
N SER A 210 -29.09 22.38 -0.18
CA SER A 210 -28.10 22.01 0.84
C SER A 210 -27.52 20.61 0.59
N ASP A 211 -28.33 19.66 0.14
CA ASP A 211 -27.86 18.32 -0.25
C ASP A 211 -26.91 18.39 -1.45
N PHE A 212 -27.26 19.18 -2.47
CA PHE A 212 -26.40 19.36 -3.64
C PHE A 212 -25.09 20.08 -3.30
N GLU A 213 -25.11 21.09 -2.43
CA GLU A 213 -23.89 21.75 -1.94
C GLU A 213 -22.95 20.77 -1.25
N SER A 214 -23.50 19.91 -0.37
CA SER A 214 -22.75 18.86 0.31
C SER A 214 -22.16 17.84 -0.68
N GLN A 215 -22.89 17.51 -1.74
CA GLN A 215 -22.40 16.61 -2.79
C GLN A 215 -21.25 17.26 -3.59
N VAL A 216 -21.35 18.55 -3.90
CA VAL A 216 -20.29 19.28 -4.61
C VAL A 216 -19.02 19.34 -3.77
N THR A 217 -19.12 19.59 -2.46
CA THR A 217 -17.94 19.62 -1.59
C THR A 217 -17.21 18.27 -1.56
N VAL A 218 -17.95 17.17 -1.48
CA VAL A 218 -17.35 15.82 -1.51
C VAL A 218 -16.65 15.56 -2.86
N GLN A 219 -17.28 15.93 -3.98
CA GLN A 219 -16.67 15.78 -5.30
C GLN A 219 -15.42 16.65 -5.49
N GLU A 220 -15.39 17.85 -4.91
CA GLU A 220 -14.22 18.74 -4.93
C GLU A 220 -13.04 18.14 -4.14
N GLU A 221 -13.32 17.52 -2.99
CA GLU A 221 -12.34 16.79 -2.19
C GLU A 221 -11.78 15.58 -2.95
N GLU A 222 -12.65 14.79 -3.58
CA GLU A 222 -12.25 13.66 -4.45
C GLU A 222 -11.36 14.12 -5.61
N LEU A 223 -11.72 15.22 -6.29
CA LEU A 223 -10.92 15.79 -7.37
C LEU A 223 -9.55 16.27 -6.89
N ASN A 224 -9.47 16.88 -5.70
CA ASN A 224 -8.19 17.28 -5.13
C ASN A 224 -7.30 16.08 -4.79
N MET A 225 -7.87 14.99 -4.27
CA MET A 225 -7.13 13.74 -4.07
C MET A 225 -6.60 13.18 -5.39
N LEU A 226 -7.43 13.14 -6.44
CA LEU A 226 -7.01 12.66 -7.76
C LEU A 226 -5.91 13.52 -8.37
N ARG A 227 -5.98 14.86 -8.21
CA ARG A 227 -4.91 15.77 -8.66
C ARG A 227 -3.60 15.49 -7.94
N LYS A 228 -3.63 15.26 -6.62
CA LYS A 228 -2.44 14.90 -5.84
C LYS A 228 -1.86 13.55 -6.26
N MET A 229 -2.71 12.55 -6.47
CA MET A 229 -2.26 11.25 -6.99
C MET A 229 -1.61 11.39 -8.38
N SER A 230 -2.15 12.25 -9.25
CA SER A 230 -1.57 12.51 -10.57
C SER A 230 -0.20 13.20 -10.48
N SER A 231 0.00 14.15 -9.55
CA SER A 231 1.31 14.77 -9.35
C SER A 231 2.33 13.76 -8.83
N ASP A 232 1.93 12.93 -7.87
CA ASP A 232 2.79 11.89 -7.30
C ASP A 232 3.17 10.85 -8.36
N GLN A 233 2.21 10.44 -9.21
CA GLN A 233 2.47 9.53 -10.33
C GLN A 233 3.46 10.13 -11.33
N THR A 234 3.35 11.42 -11.63
CA THR A 234 4.29 12.12 -12.53
C THR A 234 5.69 12.16 -11.95
N TYR A 235 5.81 12.48 -10.66
CA TYR A 235 7.08 12.48 -9.93
C TYR A 235 7.72 11.08 -9.92
N MET A 236 6.95 10.06 -9.58
CA MET A 236 7.41 8.66 -9.57
C MET A 236 7.81 8.19 -10.97
N GLY A 237 7.07 8.58 -12.01
CA GLY A 237 7.45 8.32 -13.41
C GLY A 237 8.80 8.95 -13.78
N GLY A 238 9.04 10.19 -13.35
CA GLY A 238 10.34 10.85 -13.47
C GLY A 238 11.46 10.08 -12.77
N LYS A 239 11.20 9.59 -11.54
CA LYS A 239 12.18 8.81 -10.77
C LYS A 239 12.51 7.47 -11.42
N VAL A 240 11.51 6.77 -11.96
CA VAL A 240 11.70 5.53 -12.69
C VAL A 240 12.56 5.77 -13.93
N ASN A 241 12.31 6.83 -14.68
CA ASN A 241 13.13 7.18 -15.85
C ASN A 241 14.59 7.50 -15.46
N GLU A 242 14.80 8.26 -14.38
CA GLU A 242 16.14 8.55 -13.86
C GLU A 242 16.89 7.26 -13.49
N LEU A 243 16.24 6.37 -12.74
CA LEU A 243 16.84 5.09 -12.33
C LEU A 243 17.10 4.18 -13.53
N THR A 244 16.18 4.13 -14.50
CA THR A 244 16.34 3.36 -15.75
C THR A 244 17.56 3.85 -16.52
N ASN A 245 17.73 5.17 -16.66
CA ASN A 245 18.91 5.75 -17.31
C ASN A 245 20.21 5.45 -16.56
N ARG A 246 20.19 5.48 -15.22
CA ARG A 246 21.36 5.12 -14.41
C ARG A 246 21.76 3.65 -14.58
N ILE A 247 20.77 2.75 -14.59
CA ILE A 247 21.01 1.31 -14.83
C ILE A 247 21.62 1.12 -16.22
N LEU A 248 21.02 1.71 -17.25
CA LEU A 248 21.52 1.59 -18.63
C LEU A 248 22.96 2.12 -18.76
N ASN A 249 23.28 3.24 -18.12
CA ASN A 249 24.65 3.77 -18.10
C ASN A 249 25.62 2.81 -17.40
N LYS A 250 25.22 2.21 -16.29
CA LYS A 250 26.05 1.23 -15.56
C LYS A 250 26.23 -0.07 -16.34
N GLU A 251 25.21 -0.54 -17.04
CA GLU A 251 25.31 -1.69 -17.95
C GLU A 251 26.30 -1.41 -19.09
N ASN A 252 26.27 -0.21 -19.67
CA ASN A 252 27.23 0.20 -20.70
C ASN A 252 28.67 0.31 -20.16
N GLU A 253 28.85 0.83 -18.95
CA GLU A 253 30.17 0.85 -18.28
C GLU A 253 30.68 -0.57 -18.02
N LEU A 254 29.84 -1.46 -17.50
CA LEU A 254 30.18 -2.86 -17.26
C LEU A 254 30.55 -3.59 -18.55
N ALA A 255 29.83 -3.33 -19.65
CA ALA A 255 30.14 -3.90 -20.96
C ALA A 255 31.54 -3.51 -21.43
N ARG A 256 31.92 -2.22 -21.28
CA ARG A 256 33.27 -1.74 -21.63
C ARG A 256 34.36 -2.36 -20.76
N VAL A 257 34.13 -2.45 -19.44
CA VAL A 257 35.08 -3.08 -18.52
C VAL A 257 35.27 -4.56 -18.85
N ARG A 258 34.18 -5.26 -19.18
CA ARG A 258 34.22 -6.66 -19.60
C ARG A 258 35.04 -6.85 -20.87
N GLU A 259 34.86 -6.00 -21.88
CA GLU A 259 35.64 -6.03 -23.12
C GLU A 259 37.14 -5.83 -22.86
N ILE A 260 37.50 -4.86 -22.01
CA ILE A 260 38.90 -4.62 -21.62
C ILE A 260 39.49 -5.84 -20.90
N LEU A 261 38.74 -6.47 -19.99
CA LEU A 261 39.19 -7.66 -19.27
C LEU A 261 39.33 -8.87 -20.19
N GLU A 262 38.38 -9.09 -21.10
CA GLU A 262 38.45 -10.16 -22.11
C GLU A 262 39.69 -10.00 -23.00
N GLU A 263 40.02 -8.77 -23.39
CA GLU A 263 41.24 -8.46 -24.15
C GLU A 263 42.51 -8.76 -23.34
N GLN A 264 42.55 -8.36 -22.06
CA GLN A 264 43.69 -8.66 -21.18
C GLN A 264 43.87 -10.16 -20.95
N VAL A 265 42.77 -10.91 -20.76
CA VAL A 265 42.80 -12.37 -20.65
C VAL A 265 43.35 -12.98 -21.94
N ARG A 266 42.90 -12.52 -23.11
CA ARG A 266 43.41 -12.99 -24.39
C ARG A 266 44.92 -12.77 -24.50
N LYS A 267 45.40 -11.57 -24.19
CA LYS A 267 46.82 -11.22 -24.26
C LYS A 267 47.68 -12.07 -23.31
N THR A 268 47.27 -12.19 -22.05
CA THR A 268 48.00 -12.98 -21.05
C THR A 268 48.00 -14.48 -21.37
N THR A 269 46.92 -14.99 -21.97
CA THR A 269 46.85 -16.39 -22.43
C THR A 269 47.84 -16.64 -23.57
N GLU A 270 48.00 -15.69 -24.49
CA GLU A 270 48.96 -15.78 -25.58
C GLU A 270 50.41 -15.68 -25.09
N GLU A 271 50.70 -14.74 -24.18
CA GLU A 271 52.00 -14.64 -23.52
C GLU A 271 52.37 -15.95 -22.79
N LEU A 272 51.39 -16.58 -22.12
CA LEU A 272 51.58 -17.87 -21.47
C LEU A 272 51.84 -19.01 -22.46
N ARG A 273 51.16 -19.00 -23.61
CA ARG A 273 51.38 -19.97 -24.70
C ARG A 273 52.81 -19.84 -25.24
N GLU A 274 53.25 -18.63 -25.57
CA GLU A 274 54.60 -18.36 -26.05
C GLU A 274 55.67 -18.77 -25.02
N ALA A 275 55.44 -18.47 -23.74
CA ALA A 275 56.35 -18.86 -22.66
C ALA A 275 56.46 -20.38 -22.53
N ARG A 276 55.35 -21.12 -22.66
CA ARG A 276 55.34 -22.59 -22.67
C ARG A 276 56.10 -23.17 -23.87
N GLU A 277 55.92 -22.60 -25.05
CA GLU A 277 56.66 -23.03 -26.26
C GLU A 277 58.15 -22.80 -26.11
N LYS A 278 58.57 -21.61 -25.64
CA LYS A 278 59.97 -21.30 -25.34
C LYS A 278 60.55 -22.28 -24.31
N ASN A 279 59.83 -22.55 -23.22
CA ASN A 279 60.28 -23.50 -22.20
C ASN A 279 60.43 -24.93 -22.77
N SER A 280 59.49 -25.38 -23.60
CA SER A 280 59.60 -26.68 -24.30
C SER A 280 60.84 -26.74 -25.20
N THR A 281 61.11 -25.69 -25.98
CA THR A 281 62.31 -25.64 -26.85
C THR A 281 63.61 -25.64 -26.04
N LEU A 282 63.67 -24.90 -24.94
CA LEU A 282 64.83 -24.89 -24.03
C LEU A 282 65.03 -26.25 -23.38
N SER A 283 63.95 -26.94 -22.99
CA SER A 283 64.02 -28.29 -22.43
C SER A 283 64.62 -29.29 -23.41
N LEU A 284 64.19 -29.25 -24.69
CA LEU A 284 64.77 -30.08 -25.76
C LEU A 284 66.25 -29.76 -26.01
N GLN A 285 66.62 -28.47 -26.02
CA GLN A 285 68.03 -28.07 -26.14
C GLN A 285 68.88 -28.58 -24.97
N LEU A 286 68.35 -28.52 -23.74
CA LEU A 286 69.04 -28.98 -22.55
C LEU A 286 69.23 -30.51 -22.55
N GLN A 287 68.22 -31.26 -23.04
CA GLN A 287 68.33 -32.70 -23.26
C GLN A 287 69.40 -33.04 -24.31
N SER A 288 69.43 -32.31 -25.44
CA SER A 288 70.43 -32.49 -26.49
C SER A 288 71.84 -32.20 -25.99
N GLN A 289 72.03 -31.11 -25.23
CA GLN A 289 73.32 -30.80 -24.60
C GLN A 289 73.73 -31.86 -23.58
N SER A 290 72.79 -32.37 -22.78
CA SER A 290 73.05 -33.44 -21.82
C SER A 290 73.55 -34.72 -22.51
N GLN A 291 72.92 -35.12 -23.63
CA GLN A 291 73.40 -36.24 -24.44
C GLN A 291 74.83 -36.00 -24.96
N LYS A 292 75.12 -34.80 -25.46
CA LYS A 292 76.46 -34.45 -25.95
C LYS A 292 77.52 -34.47 -24.85
N ILE A 293 77.17 -34.07 -23.63
CA ILE A 293 78.07 -34.19 -22.47
C ILE A 293 78.38 -35.66 -22.17
N VAL A 294 77.38 -36.55 -22.26
CA VAL A 294 77.60 -38.00 -22.07
C VAL A 294 78.54 -38.55 -23.15
N GLU A 295 78.30 -38.22 -24.42
CA GLU A 295 79.18 -38.64 -25.54
C GLU A 295 80.63 -38.16 -25.35
N LEU A 296 80.82 -36.87 -25.00
CA LEU A 296 82.14 -36.32 -24.74
C LEU A 296 82.82 -36.99 -23.53
N ARG A 297 82.05 -37.32 -22.48
CA ARG A 297 82.56 -38.03 -21.32
C ARG A 297 83.04 -39.44 -21.69
N GLU A 298 82.32 -40.14 -22.54
CA GLU A 298 82.74 -41.45 -23.07
C GLU A 298 84.02 -41.33 -23.92
N GLN A 299 84.12 -40.31 -24.78
CA GLN A 299 85.34 -40.05 -25.57
C GLN A 299 86.56 -39.76 -24.68
N VAL A 300 86.39 -38.95 -23.65
CA VAL A 300 87.46 -38.65 -22.68
C VAL A 300 87.88 -39.92 -21.93
N GLN A 301 86.92 -40.77 -21.56
CA GLN A 301 87.21 -42.04 -20.89
C GLN A 301 88.02 -42.99 -21.80
N LEU A 302 87.68 -43.09 -23.08
CA LEU A 302 88.43 -43.86 -24.06
C LEU A 302 89.86 -43.32 -24.24
N ALA A 303 90.02 -41.99 -24.31
CA ALA A 303 91.33 -41.34 -24.41
C ALA A 303 92.20 -41.60 -23.16
N LEU A 304 91.60 -41.60 -21.96
CA LEU A 304 92.28 -41.96 -20.71
C LEU A 304 92.79 -43.41 -20.73
N VAL A 305 91.97 -44.36 -21.18
CA VAL A 305 92.38 -45.76 -21.31
C VAL A 305 93.52 -45.91 -22.32
N SER A 306 93.42 -45.22 -23.47
CA SER A 306 94.49 -45.20 -24.49
C SER A 306 95.80 -44.63 -23.93
N LYS A 307 95.74 -43.50 -23.23
CA LYS A 307 96.91 -42.92 -22.54
C LYS A 307 97.54 -43.91 -21.55
N GLN A 308 96.72 -44.62 -20.77
CA GLN A 308 97.22 -45.61 -19.81
C GLN A 308 97.94 -46.78 -20.51
N LEU A 309 97.43 -47.24 -21.65
CA LEU A 309 98.08 -48.26 -22.48
C LEU A 309 99.43 -47.78 -23.02
N LEU A 310 99.46 -46.61 -23.64
CA LEU A 310 100.69 -46.02 -24.17
C LEU A 310 101.73 -45.74 -23.07
N SER A 311 101.29 -45.31 -21.89
CA SER A 311 102.20 -45.13 -20.74
C SER A 311 102.82 -46.46 -20.29
N LYS A 312 102.04 -47.56 -20.30
CA LYS A 312 102.58 -48.90 -19.99
C LYS A 312 103.57 -49.37 -21.05
N GLU A 313 103.33 -49.11 -22.33
CA GLU A 313 104.28 -49.41 -23.41
C GLU A 313 105.58 -48.59 -23.26
N LEU A 314 105.46 -47.30 -22.93
CA LEU A 314 106.62 -46.44 -22.66
C LEU A 314 107.45 -46.96 -21.49
N ASP A 315 106.80 -47.37 -20.39
CA ASP A 315 107.49 -47.95 -19.23
C ASP A 315 108.13 -49.32 -19.54
N GLN A 316 107.60 -50.07 -20.51
CA GLN A 316 108.22 -51.31 -21.02
C GLN A 316 109.43 -51.05 -21.94
N LEU A 317 109.51 -49.89 -22.58
CA LEU A 317 110.61 -49.48 -23.44
C LEU A 317 111.76 -48.76 -22.69
N ARG A 318 111.50 -48.25 -21.48
CA ARG A 318 112.53 -47.63 -20.60
C ARG A 318 113.73 -48.53 -20.27
N PRO A 319 113.58 -49.84 -19.96
CA PRO A 319 114.70 -50.74 -19.70
C PRO A 319 115.52 -51.09 -20.96
N LEU A 320 114.95 -50.89 -22.17
CA LEU A 320 115.64 -51.05 -23.45
C LEU A 320 116.42 -49.80 -23.86
N ALA A 321 116.00 -48.63 -23.37
CA ALA A 321 116.70 -47.37 -23.55
C ALA A 321 117.91 -47.22 -22.61
N ASP A 322 117.88 -47.83 -21.41
CA ASP A 322 118.98 -47.79 -20.44
C ASP A 322 120.21 -48.68 -20.80
N VAL A 323 120.17 -49.42 -21.93
CA VAL A 323 121.27 -50.31 -22.38
C VAL A 323 122.14 -49.69 -23.49
N VAL A 324 121.76 -48.54 -24.06
CA VAL A 324 122.53 -47.89 -25.14
C VAL A 324 123.09 -46.56 -24.65
N ASP A 325 124.18 -46.67 -23.90
CA ASP A 325 125.06 -45.57 -23.52
C ASP A 325 126.07 -45.33 -24.66
N LEU A 326 125.89 -44.25 -25.43
CA LEU A 326 126.86 -43.78 -26.43
C LEU A 326 127.25 -42.34 -26.13
N SER A 327 128.41 -42.24 -25.51
CA SER A 327 129.12 -41.04 -25.11
C SER A 327 129.75 -40.25 -26.25
N SER A 328 129.91 -38.96 -25.98
CA SER A 328 130.94 -38.03 -26.47
C SER A 328 130.66 -37.25 -27.75
N SER A 329 130.69 -35.92 -27.59
CA SER A 329 131.39 -35.01 -28.50
C SER A 329 131.45 -33.63 -27.84
N GLU A 330 132.42 -33.42 -26.95
CA GLU A 330 132.72 -32.10 -26.38
C GLU A 330 132.91 -31.06 -27.49
N LYS A 331 132.25 -29.90 -27.33
CA LYS A 331 132.24 -28.69 -28.20
C LYS A 331 131.17 -28.57 -29.30
N VAL A 332 130.14 -29.42 -29.23
CA VAL A 332 128.78 -29.18 -29.76
C VAL A 332 127.70 -28.98 -28.67
N PRO A 333 127.82 -29.51 -27.41
CA PRO A 333 126.79 -29.40 -26.38
C PRO A 333 126.52 -27.98 -25.94
N THR A 334 127.49 -27.06 -25.97
CA THR A 334 127.25 -25.66 -25.59
C THR A 334 126.43 -24.89 -26.63
N TYR A 335 126.55 -25.23 -27.93
CA TYR A 335 125.69 -24.67 -28.98
C TYR A 335 124.35 -25.39 -29.09
N ILE A 336 124.31 -26.72 -28.92
CA ILE A 336 123.05 -27.49 -28.88
C ILE A 336 122.27 -27.23 -27.58
N GLU A 337 122.92 -27.06 -26.43
CA GLU A 337 122.28 -26.57 -25.19
C GLU A 337 121.85 -25.13 -25.33
N ALA A 338 122.63 -24.25 -25.99
CA ALA A 338 122.18 -22.89 -26.25
C ALA A 338 120.97 -22.87 -27.20
N ILE A 339 120.93 -23.71 -28.24
CA ILE A 339 119.79 -23.86 -29.15
C ILE A 339 118.60 -24.53 -28.45
N ASN A 340 118.83 -25.54 -27.60
CA ASN A 340 117.77 -26.21 -26.84
C ASN A 340 117.24 -25.32 -25.71
N LYS A 341 118.09 -24.51 -25.09
CA LYS A 341 117.71 -23.48 -24.12
C LYS A 341 116.99 -22.33 -24.81
N SER A 342 117.41 -21.92 -26.00
CA SER A 342 116.68 -20.97 -26.85
C SER A 342 115.31 -21.52 -27.24
N LYS A 343 115.21 -22.80 -27.66
CA LYS A 343 113.94 -23.46 -27.96
C LYS A 343 113.05 -23.57 -26.73
N LYS A 344 113.58 -23.92 -25.56
CA LYS A 344 112.82 -23.95 -24.30
C LYS A 344 112.33 -22.56 -23.90
N LEU A 345 113.18 -21.54 -24.02
CA LEU A 345 112.79 -20.14 -23.77
C LEU A 345 111.75 -19.66 -24.79
N GLU A 346 111.81 -20.12 -26.03
CA GLU A 346 110.84 -19.80 -27.07
C GLU A 346 109.51 -20.56 -26.87
N GLU A 347 109.55 -21.81 -26.40
CA GLU A 347 108.36 -22.55 -25.97
C GLU A 347 107.74 -21.94 -24.71
N GLU A 348 108.55 -21.50 -23.74
CA GLU A 348 108.08 -20.81 -22.54
C GLU A 348 107.50 -19.43 -22.89
N LYS A 349 108.14 -18.69 -23.81
CA LYS A 349 107.59 -17.45 -24.36
C LYS A 349 106.27 -17.69 -25.06
N ASN A 350 106.18 -18.70 -25.94
CA ASN A 350 104.94 -19.02 -26.64
C ASN A 350 103.82 -19.46 -25.68
N LYS A 351 104.16 -20.18 -24.61
CA LYS A 351 103.20 -20.50 -23.53
C LYS A 351 102.77 -19.25 -22.78
N ALA A 352 103.72 -18.36 -22.44
CA ALA A 352 103.42 -17.10 -21.79
C ALA A 352 102.52 -16.20 -22.66
N ASP A 353 102.83 -16.09 -23.95
CA ASP A 353 102.04 -15.35 -24.94
C ASP A 353 100.62 -15.95 -25.05
N HIS A 354 100.50 -17.28 -25.13
CA HIS A 354 99.20 -17.95 -25.14
C HIS A 354 98.38 -17.68 -23.88
N THR A 355 99.00 -17.78 -22.69
CA THR A 355 98.30 -17.46 -21.43
C THR A 355 97.93 -15.98 -21.32
N ALA A 356 98.74 -15.08 -21.88
CA ALA A 356 98.43 -13.65 -21.92
C ALA A 356 97.24 -13.37 -22.85
N GLU A 357 97.18 -14.05 -24.00
CA GLU A 357 96.04 -13.99 -24.92
C GLU A 357 94.74 -14.52 -24.28
N GLU A 358 94.81 -15.65 -23.57
CA GLU A 358 93.67 -16.20 -22.83
C GLU A 358 93.19 -15.26 -21.72
N LEU A 359 94.12 -14.67 -20.95
CA LEU A 359 93.79 -13.69 -19.91
C LEU A 359 93.15 -12.43 -20.50
N ARG A 360 93.63 -11.99 -21.66
CA ARG A 360 93.06 -10.84 -22.38
C ARG A 360 91.65 -11.14 -22.86
N SER A 361 91.42 -12.31 -23.46
CA SER A 361 90.08 -12.75 -23.88
C SER A 361 89.12 -12.80 -22.68
N ARG A 362 89.56 -13.36 -21.54
CA ARG A 362 88.73 -13.39 -20.33
C ARG A 362 88.44 -12.00 -19.77
N TYR A 363 89.40 -11.09 -19.87
CA TYR A 363 89.21 -9.69 -19.46
C TYR A 363 88.19 -8.99 -20.35
N ASP A 364 88.25 -9.20 -21.66
CA ASP A 364 87.29 -8.63 -22.62
C ASP A 364 85.87 -9.19 -22.41
N ASP A 365 85.74 -10.49 -22.15
CA ASP A 365 84.45 -11.13 -21.79
C ASP A 365 83.90 -10.56 -20.48
N LEU A 366 84.74 -10.40 -19.47
CA LEU A 366 84.36 -9.83 -18.17
C LEU A 366 83.92 -8.36 -18.32
N ASN A 367 84.64 -7.57 -19.11
CA ASN A 367 84.29 -6.18 -19.37
C ASN A 367 82.94 -6.08 -20.10
N THR A 368 82.72 -6.92 -21.11
CA THR A 368 81.44 -7.00 -21.84
C THR A 368 80.29 -7.37 -20.91
N MET A 369 80.50 -8.32 -20.00
CA MET A 369 79.53 -8.69 -18.99
C MET A 369 79.25 -7.53 -18.01
N ASN A 370 80.29 -6.84 -17.54
CA ASN A 370 80.17 -5.70 -16.63
C ASN A 370 79.38 -4.54 -17.26
N GLU A 371 79.64 -4.23 -18.54
CA GLU A 371 78.87 -3.23 -19.29
C GLU A 371 77.40 -3.62 -19.43
N LYS A 372 77.12 -4.91 -19.68
CA LYS A 372 75.74 -5.41 -19.76
C LYS A 372 75.01 -5.28 -18.42
N VAL A 373 75.64 -5.72 -17.33
CA VAL A 373 75.07 -5.61 -15.98
C VAL A 373 74.83 -4.16 -15.60
N THR A 374 75.77 -3.26 -15.95
CA THR A 374 75.61 -1.82 -15.69
C THR A 374 74.40 -1.26 -16.44
N ARG A 375 74.26 -1.58 -17.72
CA ARG A 375 73.09 -1.18 -18.54
C ARG A 375 71.78 -1.73 -17.99
N ASP A 376 71.74 -3.02 -17.67
CA ASP A 376 70.54 -3.67 -17.12
C ASP A 376 70.15 -3.06 -15.76
N ASN A 377 71.13 -2.75 -14.90
CA ASN A 377 70.88 -2.04 -13.64
C ASN A 377 70.31 -0.64 -13.87
N THR A 378 70.83 0.14 -14.83
CA THR A 378 70.27 1.47 -15.14
C THR A 378 68.81 1.37 -15.58
N LEU A 379 68.47 0.40 -16.43
CA LEU A 379 67.08 0.18 -16.86
C LEU A 379 66.17 -0.22 -15.69
N LEU A 380 66.66 -1.03 -14.75
CA LEU A 380 65.92 -1.39 -13.55
C LEU A 380 65.68 -0.18 -12.62
N TYR A 381 66.67 0.71 -12.48
CA TYR A 381 66.51 1.95 -11.74
C TYR A 381 65.44 2.85 -12.35
N ASP A 382 65.48 3.05 -13.67
CA ASP A 382 64.48 3.86 -14.38
C ASP A 382 63.08 3.26 -14.24
N ARG A 383 62.97 1.93 -14.34
CA ARG A 383 61.69 1.24 -14.16
C ARG A 383 61.16 1.34 -12.74
N ASN A 384 62.02 1.20 -11.73
CA ASN A 384 61.63 1.39 -10.33
C ASN A 384 61.17 2.82 -10.08
N PHE A 385 61.88 3.81 -10.60
CA PHE A 385 61.48 5.21 -10.49
C PHE A 385 60.10 5.48 -11.12
N GLU A 386 59.83 4.89 -12.29
CA GLU A 386 58.52 5.00 -12.93
C GLU A 386 57.41 4.33 -12.10
N LEU A 387 57.68 3.15 -11.53
CA LEU A 387 56.73 2.44 -10.67
C LEU A 387 56.44 3.22 -9.38
N GLU A 388 57.45 3.78 -8.73
CA GLU A 388 57.29 4.64 -7.56
C GLU A 388 56.44 5.87 -7.88
N LYS A 389 56.66 6.50 -9.04
CA LYS A 389 55.83 7.63 -9.50
C LYS A 389 54.36 7.23 -9.67
N ARG A 390 54.10 6.05 -10.26
CA ARG A 390 52.72 5.55 -10.45
C ARG A 390 52.06 5.20 -9.11
N ILE A 391 52.80 4.60 -8.18
CA ILE A 391 52.30 4.32 -6.83
C ILE A 391 51.92 5.62 -6.13
N ASN A 392 52.80 6.63 -6.14
CA ASN A 392 52.52 7.93 -5.53
C ASN A 392 51.30 8.61 -6.16
N GLN A 393 51.10 8.47 -7.47
CA GLN A 393 49.92 8.99 -8.15
C GLN A 393 48.65 8.28 -7.67
N VAL A 394 48.62 6.94 -7.65
CA VAL A 394 47.48 6.17 -7.17
C VAL A 394 47.18 6.49 -5.70
N ASP A 395 48.20 6.62 -4.86
CA ASP A 395 48.05 7.03 -3.46
C ASP A 395 47.41 8.42 -3.33
N SER A 396 47.77 9.36 -4.20
CA SER A 396 47.16 10.69 -4.21
C SER A 396 45.69 10.65 -4.63
N GLU A 397 45.36 9.86 -5.66
CA GLU A 397 43.99 9.68 -6.14
C GLU A 397 43.13 8.98 -5.08
N LEU A 398 43.66 7.97 -4.39
CA LEU A 398 42.99 7.30 -3.27
C LEU A 398 42.74 8.24 -2.09
N ARG A 399 43.69 9.11 -1.75
CA ARG A 399 43.50 10.11 -0.69
C ARG A 399 42.41 11.11 -1.05
N GLN A 400 42.40 11.59 -2.31
CA GLN A 400 41.37 12.49 -2.79
C GLN A 400 39.99 11.83 -2.76
N LEU A 401 39.87 10.60 -3.29
CA LEU A 401 38.62 9.86 -3.28
C LEU A 401 38.11 9.64 -1.84
N ASN A 402 39.00 9.27 -0.91
CA ASN A 402 38.63 9.10 0.50
C ASN A 402 38.15 10.41 1.13
N GLN A 403 38.76 11.54 0.78
CA GLN A 403 38.32 12.86 1.25
C GLN A 403 36.94 13.23 0.69
N GLU A 404 36.71 13.02 -0.61
CA GLU A 404 35.41 13.26 -1.25
C GLU A 404 34.30 12.41 -0.64
N TRP A 405 34.58 11.13 -0.36
CA TRP A 405 33.66 10.23 0.32
C TRP A 405 33.33 10.70 1.74
N LYS A 406 34.32 11.14 2.52
CA LYS A 406 34.09 11.72 3.86
C LYS A 406 33.19 12.95 3.80
N GLU A 407 33.44 13.85 2.86
CA GLU A 407 32.63 15.06 2.67
C GLU A 407 31.20 14.72 2.21
N GLN A 408 31.03 13.69 1.38
CA GLN A 408 29.71 13.22 0.98
C GLN A 408 28.95 12.61 2.15
N MET A 409 29.62 11.83 3.00
CA MET A 409 29.01 11.25 4.21
C MET A 409 28.55 12.34 5.17
N ILE A 410 29.39 13.35 5.44
CA ILE A 410 29.03 14.48 6.31
C ILE A 410 27.84 15.27 5.73
N ARG A 411 27.79 15.47 4.41
CA ARG A 411 26.64 16.12 3.77
C ARG A 411 25.36 15.31 3.94
N LYS A 412 25.42 13.99 3.72
CA LYS A 412 24.28 13.10 3.88
C LYS A 412 23.78 13.03 5.32
N GLU A 413 24.69 13.03 6.29
CA GLU A 413 24.36 13.08 7.71
C GLU A 413 23.60 14.37 8.06
N LYS A 414 24.07 15.53 7.59
CA LYS A 414 23.37 16.81 7.78
C LYS A 414 22.01 16.88 7.08
N GLU A 415 21.89 16.31 5.88
CA GLU A 415 20.61 16.21 5.17
C GLU A 415 19.61 15.37 5.98
N LEU A 416 20.04 14.22 6.49
CA LEU A 416 19.20 13.35 7.32
C LEU A 416 18.79 14.03 8.64
N GLU A 417 19.69 14.75 9.28
CA GLU A 417 19.40 15.48 10.51
C GLU A 417 18.38 16.62 10.26
N THR A 418 18.47 17.29 9.11
CA THR A 418 17.51 18.32 8.71
C THR A 418 16.12 17.73 8.49
N ILE A 419 16.03 16.63 7.73
CA ILE A 419 14.76 15.92 7.48
C ILE A 419 14.14 15.44 8.79
N ARG A 420 14.97 14.91 9.71
CA ARG A 420 14.50 14.46 11.02
C ARG A 420 13.93 15.61 11.84
N TYR A 421 14.62 16.75 11.85
CA TYR A 421 14.14 17.96 12.55
C TYR A 421 12.82 18.48 11.99
N GLU A 422 12.66 18.50 10.66
CA GLU A 422 11.40 18.88 10.01
C GLU A 422 10.25 17.92 10.37
N ALA A 423 10.53 16.61 10.37
CA ALA A 423 9.56 15.60 10.76
C ALA A 423 9.14 15.73 12.24
N ASP A 424 10.07 16.05 13.14
CA ASP A 424 9.78 16.28 14.56
C ASP A 424 8.86 17.51 14.75
N ILE A 425 9.11 18.60 14.02
CA ILE A 425 8.23 19.79 14.03
C ILE A 425 6.82 19.45 13.54
N GLU A 426 6.71 18.69 12.44
CA GLU A 426 5.40 18.30 11.89
C GLU A 426 4.65 17.39 12.87
N CYS A 427 5.34 16.42 13.50
CA CYS A 427 4.79 15.56 14.52
C CYS A 427 4.24 16.36 15.71
N ASP A 428 4.97 17.37 16.19
CA ASP A 428 4.52 18.20 17.31
C ASP A 428 3.34 19.11 16.92
N SER A 429 3.30 19.60 15.68
CA SER A 429 2.13 20.29 15.13
C SER A 429 0.89 19.39 15.11
N MET A 430 1.01 18.16 14.60
CA MET A 430 -0.08 17.19 14.56
C MET A 430 -0.56 16.81 15.97
N LYS A 431 0.36 16.58 16.92
CA LYS A 431 0.01 16.32 18.33
C LYS A 431 -0.81 17.47 18.92
N LYS A 432 -0.44 18.72 18.63
CA LYS A 432 -1.18 19.89 19.08
C LYS A 432 -2.59 19.91 18.49
N GLN A 433 -2.73 19.65 17.18
CA GLN A 433 -4.04 19.56 16.53
C GLN A 433 -4.93 18.47 17.14
N ILE A 434 -4.36 17.29 17.43
CA ILE A 434 -5.09 16.20 18.10
C ILE A 434 -5.57 16.64 19.49
N SER A 435 -4.72 17.30 20.27
CA SER A 435 -5.08 17.82 21.60
C SER A 435 -6.21 18.86 21.52
N ASP A 436 -6.16 19.76 20.54
CA ASP A 436 -7.21 20.76 20.34
C ASP A 436 -8.54 20.11 19.90
N LEU A 437 -8.50 19.11 19.00
CA LEU A 437 -9.68 18.34 18.60
C LEU A 437 -10.28 17.54 19.76
N GLN A 438 -9.46 16.94 20.61
CA GLN A 438 -9.91 16.26 21.82
C GLN A 438 -10.66 17.22 22.76
N ARG A 439 -10.15 18.44 22.96
CA ARG A 439 -10.84 19.46 23.76
C ARG A 439 -12.19 19.86 23.17
N VAL A 440 -12.27 20.01 21.84
CA VAL A 440 -13.54 20.31 21.15
C VAL A 440 -14.51 19.16 21.34
N LEU A 441 -14.07 17.91 21.18
CA LEU A 441 -14.91 16.74 21.38
C LEU A 441 -15.44 16.65 22.82
N GLU A 442 -14.61 16.92 23.82
CA GLU A 442 -15.02 16.98 25.22
C GLU A 442 -16.03 18.10 25.50
N ALA A 443 -15.89 19.25 24.85
CA ALA A 443 -16.85 20.35 24.97
C ALA A 443 -18.20 19.97 24.35
N VAL A 444 -18.20 19.46 23.11
CA VAL A 444 -19.41 19.02 22.41
C VAL A 444 -20.12 17.89 23.16
N SER A 445 -19.35 16.94 23.72
CA SER A 445 -19.91 15.84 24.51
C SER A 445 -20.57 16.33 25.80
N ARG A 446 -19.99 17.36 26.45
CA ARG A 446 -20.60 18.03 27.60
C ARG A 446 -21.89 18.74 27.22
N ASP A 447 -21.88 19.52 26.15
CA ASP A 447 -23.05 20.25 25.66
C ASP A 447 -24.18 19.29 25.25
N ALA A 448 -23.85 18.18 24.58
CA ALA A 448 -24.81 17.13 24.23
C ALA A 448 -25.44 16.49 25.47
N SER A 449 -24.63 16.21 26.50
CA SER A 449 -25.10 15.66 27.77
C SER A 449 -26.02 16.66 28.50
N GLU A 450 -25.68 17.94 28.52
CA GLU A 450 -26.53 18.97 29.12
C GLU A 450 -27.84 19.17 28.35
N ASN A 451 -27.80 19.16 27.02
CA ASN A 451 -28.99 19.23 26.17
C ASN A 451 -29.90 18.02 26.38
N SER A 452 -29.33 16.82 26.52
CA SER A 452 -30.07 15.61 26.86
C SER A 452 -30.78 15.76 28.21
N ARG A 453 -30.09 16.24 29.24
CA ARG A 453 -30.70 16.54 30.55
C ARG A 453 -31.84 17.56 30.45
N ARG A 454 -31.64 18.66 29.73
CA ARG A 454 -32.68 19.68 29.50
C ARG A 454 -33.90 19.09 28.78
N ALA A 455 -33.69 18.22 27.80
CA ALA A 455 -34.77 17.53 27.10
C ALA A 455 -35.56 16.60 28.05
N GLU A 456 -34.89 15.86 28.93
CA GLU A 456 -35.55 15.04 29.96
C GLU A 456 -36.39 15.89 30.94
N GLU A 457 -35.88 17.04 31.36
CA GLU A 457 -36.61 17.97 32.24
C GLU A 457 -37.86 18.53 31.55
N LEU A 458 -37.74 18.94 30.28
CA LEU A 458 -38.87 19.39 29.47
C LEU A 458 -39.91 18.28 29.26
N GLN A 459 -39.46 17.04 29.03
CA GLN A 459 -40.34 15.89 28.90
C GLN A 459 -41.10 15.63 30.21
N LYS A 460 -40.41 15.65 31.36
CA LYS A 460 -41.05 15.51 32.69
C LYS A 460 -42.08 16.62 32.93
N SER A 461 -41.76 17.86 32.57
CA SER A 461 -42.68 19.00 32.67
C SER A 461 -43.92 18.80 31.79
N ARG A 462 -43.73 18.41 30.52
CA ARG A 462 -44.81 18.09 29.57
C ARG A 462 -45.72 16.99 30.13
N ASP A 463 -45.15 15.90 30.64
CA ASP A 463 -45.91 14.77 31.19
C ASP A 463 -46.62 15.14 32.50
N GLY A 464 -46.07 16.09 33.28
CA GLY A 464 -46.75 16.69 34.43
C GLY A 464 -47.97 17.53 34.01
N LEU A 465 -47.81 18.39 32.99
CA LEU A 465 -48.90 19.19 32.44
C LEU A 465 -49.99 18.32 31.81
N GLN A 466 -49.63 17.27 31.07
CA GLN A 466 -50.61 16.34 30.49
C GLN A 466 -51.45 15.67 31.59
N ARG A 467 -50.82 15.17 32.66
CA ARG A 467 -51.55 14.61 33.81
C ARG A 467 -52.48 15.62 34.47
N ALA A 468 -52.06 16.89 34.58
CA ALA A 468 -52.89 17.95 35.13
C ALA A 468 -54.11 18.25 34.23
N ILE A 469 -53.92 18.26 32.92
CA ILE A 469 -55.00 18.39 31.92
C ILE A 469 -55.97 17.22 32.07
N ASP A 470 -55.49 15.98 32.05
CA ASP A 470 -56.32 14.78 32.16
C ASP A 470 -57.13 14.79 33.48
N THR A 471 -56.51 15.24 34.58
CA THR A 471 -57.20 15.38 35.88
C THR A 471 -58.27 16.48 35.85
N ALA A 472 -57.99 17.62 35.21
CA ALA A 472 -58.94 18.71 35.07
C ALA A 472 -60.12 18.33 34.17
N GLU A 473 -59.87 17.59 33.09
CA GLU A 473 -60.89 17.04 32.21
C GLU A 473 -61.78 16.02 32.93
N MET A 474 -61.19 15.11 33.72
CA MET A 474 -61.96 14.20 34.56
C MET A 474 -62.85 14.95 35.56
N LYS A 475 -62.34 16.01 36.20
CA LYS A 475 -63.11 16.85 37.14
C LYS A 475 -64.22 17.65 36.46
N SER A 476 -64.00 18.15 35.24
CA SER A 476 -65.03 18.88 34.50
C SER A 476 -66.12 17.96 33.95
N GLN A 477 -65.77 16.72 33.61
CA GLN A 477 -66.74 15.70 33.18
C GLN A 477 -67.50 15.07 34.35
N GLU A 478 -66.97 15.09 35.57
CA GLU A 478 -67.62 14.51 36.77
C GLU A 478 -69.07 15.01 37.03
N PRO A 479 -69.40 16.31 36.98
CA PRO A 479 -70.78 16.78 37.14
C PRO A 479 -71.68 16.29 36.01
N LEU A 480 -71.18 16.26 34.77
CA LEU A 480 -71.93 15.74 33.61
C LEU A 480 -72.22 14.24 33.78
N TYR A 481 -71.24 13.45 34.23
CA TYR A 481 -71.47 12.04 34.53
C TYR A 481 -72.48 11.84 35.67
N LYS A 482 -72.47 12.71 36.70
CA LYS A 482 -73.48 12.69 37.78
C LYS A 482 -74.87 13.03 37.23
N GLU A 483 -74.98 14.04 36.39
CA GLU A 483 -76.24 14.48 35.77
C GLU A 483 -76.81 13.44 34.80
N ILE A 484 -75.95 12.83 33.96
CA ILE A 484 -76.34 11.70 33.11
C ILE A 484 -76.85 10.54 33.97
N ARG A 485 -76.21 10.26 35.11
CA ARG A 485 -76.62 9.17 36.02
C ARG A 485 -77.96 9.48 36.69
N THR A 486 -78.22 10.72 37.10
CA THR A 486 -79.52 11.12 37.67
C THR A 486 -80.61 11.09 36.61
N LEU A 487 -80.36 11.66 35.43
CA LEU A 487 -81.31 11.64 34.31
C LEU A 487 -81.64 10.22 33.85
N SER A 488 -80.65 9.32 33.85
CA SER A 488 -80.88 7.90 33.54
C SER A 488 -81.75 7.21 34.60
N SER A 489 -81.57 7.55 35.88
CA SER A 489 -82.41 7.05 36.98
C SER A 489 -83.85 7.59 36.87
N ASP A 490 -84.00 8.88 36.59
CA ASP A 490 -85.30 9.52 36.41
C ASP A 490 -86.04 8.97 35.18
N LEU A 491 -85.30 8.69 34.10
CA LEU A 491 -85.85 8.02 32.92
C LEU A 491 -86.35 6.61 33.26
N GLN A 492 -85.57 5.82 33.99
CA GLN A 492 -86.01 4.49 34.44
C GLN A 492 -87.24 4.53 35.34
N GLU A 493 -87.31 5.51 36.25
CA GLU A 493 -88.48 5.76 37.10
C GLU A 493 -89.71 6.14 36.27
N ALA A 494 -89.54 7.01 35.26
CA ALA A 494 -90.61 7.40 34.35
C ALA A 494 -91.08 6.23 33.48
N GLU A 495 -90.16 5.42 32.93
CA GLU A 495 -90.47 4.19 32.19
C GLU A 495 -91.25 3.19 33.05
N ARG A 496 -90.90 3.06 34.34
CA ARG A 496 -91.65 2.25 35.30
C ARG A 496 -93.07 2.80 35.52
N ARG A 497 -93.23 4.10 35.74
CA ARG A 497 -94.55 4.73 35.91
C ARG A 497 -95.41 4.63 34.66
N ILE A 498 -94.81 4.78 33.47
CA ILE A 498 -95.49 4.54 32.20
C ILE A 498 -95.95 3.09 32.13
N SER A 499 -95.09 2.13 32.48
CA SER A 499 -95.45 0.70 32.50
C SER A 499 -96.60 0.42 33.47
N GLU A 500 -96.61 1.05 34.65
CA GLU A 500 -97.70 0.97 35.64
C GLU A 500 -99.00 1.59 35.11
N LEU A 501 -98.93 2.76 34.47
CA LEU A 501 -100.09 3.41 33.83
C LEU A 501 -100.61 2.61 32.63
N THR A 502 -99.73 2.04 31.81
CA THR A 502 -100.11 1.14 30.71
C THR A 502 -100.77 -0.11 31.27
N GLY A 503 -100.28 -0.65 32.40
CA GLY A 503 -100.94 -1.73 33.14
C GLY A 503 -102.33 -1.35 33.65
N LEU A 504 -102.49 -0.15 34.21
CA LEU A 504 -103.79 0.38 34.65
C LEU A 504 -104.76 0.63 33.50
N VAL A 505 -104.27 1.16 32.37
CA VAL A 505 -105.07 1.35 31.15
C VAL A 505 -105.48 -0.01 30.58
N ALA A 506 -104.59 -1.00 30.56
CA ALA A 506 -104.93 -2.37 30.16
C ALA A 506 -105.97 -2.98 31.09
N PHE A 507 -105.84 -2.76 32.41
CA PHE A 507 -106.83 -3.20 33.42
C PHE A 507 -108.19 -2.52 33.20
N LEU A 508 -108.24 -1.19 33.06
CA LEU A 508 -109.47 -0.45 32.79
C LEU A 508 -110.09 -0.80 31.42
N THR A 509 -109.26 -1.09 30.42
CA THR A 509 -109.75 -1.54 29.10
C THR A 509 -110.34 -2.94 29.19
N SER A 510 -109.74 -3.84 29.98
CA SER A 510 -110.33 -5.14 30.30
C SER A 510 -111.64 -4.96 31.05
N ASP A 511 -111.69 -4.09 32.07
CA ASP A 511 -112.88 -3.83 32.88
C ASP A 511 -114.03 -3.21 32.04
N VAL A 512 -113.71 -2.33 31.09
CA VAL A 512 -114.67 -1.80 30.11
C VAL A 512 -115.12 -2.88 29.11
N GLN A 513 -114.24 -3.77 28.68
CA GLN A 513 -114.62 -4.90 27.82
C GLN A 513 -115.48 -5.93 28.55
N ASP A 514 -115.19 -6.20 29.82
CA ASP A 514 -115.97 -7.07 30.70
C ASP A 514 -117.32 -6.44 31.02
N SER A 515 -117.37 -5.12 31.26
CA SER A 515 -118.63 -4.36 31.39
C SER A 515 -119.44 -4.32 30.09
N GLN A 516 -118.80 -4.21 28.91
CA GLN A 516 -119.48 -4.35 27.61
C GLN A 516 -120.00 -5.77 27.37
N ARG A 517 -119.31 -6.81 27.88
CA ARG A 517 -119.79 -8.20 27.87
C ARG A 517 -121.01 -8.38 28.77
N ASP A 518 -120.98 -7.84 29.98
CA ASP A 518 -122.11 -7.90 30.91
C ASP A 518 -123.33 -7.14 30.39
N ILE A 519 -123.13 -6.01 29.70
CA ILE A 519 -124.21 -5.28 29.01
C ILE A 519 -124.74 -6.08 27.80
N SER A 520 -123.89 -6.80 27.07
CA SER A 520 -124.32 -7.68 25.96
C SER A 520 -124.97 -8.99 26.42
N HIS A 521 -124.84 -9.37 27.70
CA HIS A 521 -125.55 -10.51 28.28
C HIS A 521 -126.91 -10.13 28.90
N MET A 522 -127.19 -8.83 29.06
CA MET A 522 -128.47 -8.29 29.53
C MET A 522 -129.39 -7.81 28.40
N LEU A 523 -128.94 -7.86 27.14
CA LEU A 523 -129.69 -7.57 25.91
C LEU A 523 -129.66 -8.80 24.99
#